data_AF-A0A1I2M2E3-F1
#
_entry.id   AF-A0A1I2M2E3-F1
#
_cell.length_a   1.000
_cell.length_b   1.000
_cell.length_c   1.000
_cell.angle_alpha   90.00
_cell.angle_beta   90.00
_cell.angle_gamma   90.00
#
_symmetry.space_group_name_H-M   'P 1'
#
loop_
_entity.id
_entity.type
_entity.pdbx_description
1 polymer ?
#
loop_
_entity_poly.entity_id
_entity_poly.type
_entity_poly.pdbx_seq_one_letter_code
_entity_poly.pdbx_strand_id
1 'polypeptide(L)'
;MSYNVPGRHAQPSWDDGSPTPPWGPPVSPQQSQQYPPQQYPQQPAYPQQPSWHQHAAPPPPPPQWQPQGGPTQEDRRWAYLRHSAGTSLRGINAIHVTRALERLHSRDQPLAPHGVTLFFVTEAPTQHLGYQVLSASRWGYAGPEYDNLVAFLTGLNATAETFIAQHEKAGRVWDPRDPDYLMVNVGDIQRPSTPTRYVGIGMETLNTESRQWYDVVPVLLSSGISSLQAMSYVPGEGAALLVDGSEIRVVRDDNRRGRGNDLVCNNPLDATQVYSTTQNVPEKLGAQLRQAWPAFQELARTLAGHLNPSGQVW
;
A
#
# COMPACT_ATOMS: atom_id res chain seq x y z
N MET A 1 8.80 19.67 -39.45
CA MET A 1 8.41 18.24 -39.51
C MET A 1 7.41 18.03 -38.40
N SER A 2 6.14 17.96 -38.78
CA SER A 2 4.98 17.90 -37.88
C SER A 2 4.49 16.48 -37.80
N TYR A 3 4.18 15.98 -36.60
CA TYR A 3 3.10 15.00 -36.43
C TYR A 3 2.37 15.28 -35.12
N ASN A 4 1.05 15.38 -35.25
CA ASN A 4 0.08 15.72 -34.22
C ASN A 4 -0.95 14.56 -34.19
N VAL A 5 -1.10 13.91 -33.02
CA VAL A 5 -2.31 13.28 -32.37
C VAL A 5 -3.19 12.27 -33.18
N PRO A 6 -4.27 11.61 -32.66
CA PRO A 6 -4.66 11.06 -31.32
C PRO A 6 -5.26 9.61 -31.33
N GLY A 7 -5.35 8.99 -30.14
CA GLY A 7 -6.65 8.47 -29.64
C GLY A 7 -7.00 6.97 -29.67
N ARG A 8 -7.55 6.53 -28.52
CA ARG A 8 -8.56 5.46 -28.24
C ARG A 8 -8.19 3.97 -28.29
N HIS A 9 -8.41 3.36 -27.12
CA HIS A 9 -9.00 2.04 -26.82
C HIS A 9 -9.15 1.03 -27.96
N ALA A 10 -8.47 -0.11 -27.80
CA ALA A 10 -8.94 -1.41 -28.26
C ALA A 10 -8.64 -2.45 -27.16
N GLN A 11 -9.68 -3.08 -26.63
CA GLN A 11 -9.57 -4.30 -25.81
C GLN A 11 -9.14 -5.46 -26.72
N PRO A 12 -8.22 -6.35 -26.29
CA PRO A 12 -8.03 -7.62 -26.97
C PRO A 12 -9.17 -8.59 -26.64
N SER A 13 -9.71 -9.22 -27.68
CA SER A 13 -10.68 -10.31 -27.62
C SER A 13 -10.09 -11.53 -26.92
N TRP A 14 -10.83 -12.07 -25.96
CA TRP A 14 -10.64 -13.44 -25.49
C TRP A 14 -11.34 -14.35 -26.49
N ASP A 15 -10.60 -15.18 -27.22
CA ASP A 15 -11.05 -16.52 -27.61
C ASP A 15 -9.91 -17.35 -28.20
N ASP A 16 -9.97 -18.62 -27.83
CA ASP A 16 -9.36 -19.83 -28.37
C ASP A 16 -7.88 -20.14 -28.17
N GLY A 17 -7.65 -21.24 -27.43
CA GLY A 17 -6.52 -22.14 -27.71
C GLY A 17 -5.80 -22.79 -26.54
N SER A 18 -6.47 -23.22 -25.47
CA SER A 18 -5.83 -24.09 -24.46
C SER A 18 -5.98 -25.57 -24.84
N PRO A 19 -4.89 -26.34 -25.02
CA PRO A 19 -4.96 -27.78 -25.26
C PRO A 19 -5.29 -28.54 -23.97
N THR A 20 -6.31 -29.37 -24.02
CA THR A 20 -6.72 -30.33 -22.97
C THR A 20 -5.67 -31.42 -22.73
N PRO A 21 -5.41 -31.84 -21.48
CA PRO A 21 -4.58 -33.01 -21.18
C PRO A 21 -5.32 -34.34 -21.46
N PRO A 22 -4.58 -35.44 -21.70
CA PRO A 22 -5.15 -36.68 -22.21
C PRO A 22 -5.90 -37.49 -21.15
N TRP A 23 -7.05 -38.03 -21.57
CA TRP A 23 -7.95 -38.90 -20.84
C TRP A 23 -7.35 -40.30 -20.60
N GLY A 24 -7.52 -40.83 -19.38
CA GLY A 24 -7.39 -42.25 -19.05
C GLY A 24 -8.62 -43.07 -19.48
N PRO A 25 -8.54 -44.41 -19.46
CA PRO A 25 -9.53 -45.29 -20.09
C PRO A 25 -10.88 -45.36 -19.35
N PRO A 26 -11.96 -45.77 -20.05
CA PRO A 26 -13.35 -45.62 -19.60
C PRO A 26 -13.73 -46.60 -18.49
N VAL A 27 -14.50 -46.11 -17.51
CA VAL A 27 -15.14 -46.92 -16.47
C VAL A 27 -16.50 -47.40 -16.98
N SER A 28 -16.68 -48.71 -17.07
CA SER A 28 -17.95 -49.35 -17.42
C SER A 28 -19.04 -49.11 -16.35
N PRO A 29 -20.33 -49.04 -16.71
CA PRO A 29 -21.41 -48.77 -15.77
C PRO A 29 -21.77 -50.04 -14.98
N GLN A 30 -21.47 -50.06 -13.68
CA GLN A 30 -21.99 -51.08 -12.76
C GLN A 30 -23.37 -50.67 -12.23
N GLN A 31 -24.34 -51.49 -12.65
CA GLN A 31 -25.62 -51.83 -12.04
C GLN A 31 -26.03 -51.09 -10.75
N SER A 32 -27.15 -50.40 -10.87
CA SER A 32 -27.99 -49.91 -9.78
C SER A 32 -28.51 -51.06 -8.91
N GLN A 33 -28.00 -51.18 -7.68
CA GLN A 33 -28.72 -51.89 -6.61
C GLN A 33 -29.74 -50.96 -5.96
N GLN A 34 -31.01 -51.32 -6.08
CA GLN A 34 -32.11 -50.74 -5.32
C GLN A 34 -32.01 -51.18 -3.85
N TYR A 35 -31.82 -50.23 -2.95
CA TYR A 35 -32.01 -50.45 -1.51
C TYR A 35 -33.48 -50.22 -1.14
N PRO A 36 -34.09 -51.05 -0.28
CA PRO A 36 -35.44 -50.79 0.23
C PRO A 36 -35.46 -49.57 1.18
N PRO A 37 -36.60 -48.86 1.29
CA PRO A 37 -36.68 -47.67 2.13
C PRO A 37 -36.56 -48.03 3.62
N GLN A 38 -35.60 -47.41 4.30
CA GLN A 38 -35.50 -47.43 5.77
C GLN A 38 -36.62 -46.58 6.38
N GLN A 39 -37.45 -47.20 7.21
CA GLN A 39 -38.35 -46.50 8.13
C GLN A 39 -37.54 -45.94 9.30
N TYR A 40 -37.54 -44.63 9.48
CA TYR A 40 -36.98 -43.99 10.66
C TYR A 40 -37.94 -44.14 11.85
N PRO A 41 -37.48 -44.57 13.05
CA PRO A 41 -38.28 -44.52 14.25
C PRO A 41 -38.49 -43.07 14.69
N GLN A 42 -39.72 -42.74 15.09
CA GLN A 42 -40.08 -41.43 15.62
C GLN A 42 -39.31 -41.11 16.91
N GLN A 43 -38.79 -39.90 17.01
CA GLN A 43 -38.16 -39.38 18.23
C GLN A 43 -39.23 -39.09 19.31
N PRO A 44 -38.97 -39.38 20.59
CA PRO A 44 -39.85 -38.99 21.69
C PRO A 44 -39.86 -37.47 21.90
N ALA A 45 -41.05 -36.92 22.18
CA ALA A 45 -41.23 -35.52 22.54
C ALA A 45 -40.49 -35.17 23.85
N TYR A 46 -39.69 -34.11 23.82
CA TYR A 46 -39.07 -33.53 25.01
C TYR A 46 -40.12 -32.87 25.92
N PRO A 47 -40.03 -33.02 27.26
CA PRO A 47 -40.91 -32.32 28.18
C PRO A 47 -40.61 -30.82 28.20
N GLN A 48 -41.67 -30.02 28.14
CA GLN A 48 -41.61 -28.56 28.15
C GLN A 48 -41.00 -28.02 29.46
N GLN A 49 -40.03 -27.11 29.34
CA GLN A 49 -39.51 -26.34 30.45
C GLN A 49 -40.45 -25.16 30.80
N PRO A 50 -40.56 -24.75 32.09
CA PRO A 50 -41.38 -23.61 32.50
C PRO A 50 -40.83 -22.28 31.98
N SER A 51 -41.71 -21.44 31.44
CA SER A 51 -41.41 -20.12 30.92
C SER A 51 -41.13 -19.09 32.03
N TRP A 52 -39.87 -18.79 32.29
CA TRP A 52 -39.45 -17.61 33.09
C TRP A 52 -38.48 -16.70 32.32
N HIS A 53 -38.84 -16.33 31.09
CA HIS A 53 -38.21 -15.18 30.43
C HIS A 53 -39.13 -13.96 30.56
N GLN A 54 -38.93 -13.20 31.64
CA GLN A 54 -39.23 -11.78 31.62
C GLN A 54 -38.44 -11.17 30.45
N HIS A 55 -39.16 -10.56 29.50
CA HIS A 55 -38.57 -9.80 28.41
C HIS A 55 -37.80 -8.61 28.99
N ALA A 56 -36.50 -8.75 29.22
CA ALA A 56 -35.61 -7.62 29.29
C ALA A 56 -35.67 -6.94 27.91
N ALA A 57 -36.09 -5.68 27.86
CA ALA A 57 -36.07 -4.90 26.64
C ALA A 57 -34.64 -4.92 26.05
N PRO A 58 -34.48 -5.07 24.73
CA PRO A 58 -33.17 -4.93 24.12
C PRO A 58 -32.59 -3.57 24.51
N PRO A 59 -31.28 -3.49 24.82
CA PRO A 59 -30.65 -2.20 25.07
C PRO A 59 -30.94 -1.27 23.88
N PRO A 60 -31.22 0.02 24.12
CA PRO A 60 -31.40 0.96 23.03
C PRO A 60 -30.16 0.89 22.13
N PRO A 61 -30.33 0.95 20.79
CA PRO A 61 -29.18 1.00 19.90
C PRO A 61 -28.29 2.16 20.33
N PRO A 62 -26.95 2.00 20.23
CA PRO A 62 -26.04 3.10 20.54
C PRO A 62 -26.46 4.33 19.71
N PRO A 63 -26.33 5.55 20.28
CA PRO A 63 -26.74 6.76 19.58
C PRO A 63 -26.15 6.75 18.17
N GLN A 64 -27.03 6.69 17.16
CA GLN A 64 -26.61 6.95 15.79
C GLN A 64 -26.28 8.44 15.73
N TRP A 65 -25.01 8.76 15.98
CA TRP A 65 -24.45 10.05 15.59
C TRP A 65 -24.56 10.14 14.07
N GLN A 66 -25.66 10.74 13.60
CA GLN A 66 -25.75 11.26 12.24
C GLN A 66 -25.19 12.68 12.31
N PRO A 67 -23.97 12.94 11.84
CA PRO A 67 -23.52 14.31 11.69
C PRO A 67 -24.53 15.04 10.79
N GLN A 68 -25.16 16.10 11.33
CA GLN A 68 -26.03 16.97 10.55
C GLN A 68 -25.17 17.72 9.54
N GLY A 69 -25.10 17.17 8.33
CA GLY A 69 -24.24 17.65 7.25
C GLY A 69 -23.31 16.53 6.78
N GLY A 70 -23.36 16.20 5.49
CA GLY A 70 -22.40 15.27 4.89
C GLY A 70 -20.96 15.79 5.01
N PRO A 71 -19.95 14.98 4.63
CA PRO A 71 -18.54 15.35 4.77
C PRO A 71 -18.24 16.68 4.10
N THR A 72 -17.48 17.53 4.81
CA THR A 72 -17.03 18.84 4.32
C THR A 72 -16.11 18.69 3.10
N GLN A 73 -15.83 19.79 2.39
CA GLN A 73 -14.85 19.75 1.30
C GLN A 73 -13.46 19.38 1.81
N GLU A 74 -13.09 19.83 3.01
CA GLU A 74 -11.83 19.49 3.65
C GLU A 74 -11.75 18.00 3.99
N ASP A 75 -12.80 17.41 4.56
CA ASP A 75 -12.85 15.96 4.84
C ASP A 75 -12.62 15.14 3.57
N ARG A 76 -13.24 15.54 2.46
CA ARG A 76 -13.06 14.89 1.15
C ARG A 76 -11.65 15.04 0.63
N ARG A 77 -11.04 16.22 0.78
CA ARG A 77 -9.65 16.46 0.39
C ARG A 77 -8.69 15.57 1.18
N TRP A 78 -8.86 15.46 2.49
CA TRP A 78 -8.01 14.59 3.31
C TRP A 78 -8.22 13.10 3.03
N ALA A 79 -9.47 12.65 2.91
CA ALA A 79 -9.76 11.25 2.58
C ALA A 79 -9.12 10.84 1.23
N TYR A 80 -9.27 11.68 0.20
CA TYR A 80 -8.63 11.43 -1.09
C TYR A 80 -7.11 11.47 -1.02
N LEU A 81 -6.53 12.36 -0.22
CA LEU A 81 -5.08 12.43 -0.03
C LEU A 81 -4.54 11.15 0.59
N ARG A 82 -5.18 10.66 1.67
CA ARG A 82 -4.82 9.40 2.33
C ARG A 82 -4.92 8.22 1.36
N HIS A 83 -6.04 8.11 0.66
CA HIS A 83 -6.24 7.06 -0.34
C HIS A 83 -5.19 7.12 -1.46
N SER A 84 -4.90 8.32 -1.97
CA SER A 84 -3.92 8.55 -3.02
C SER A 84 -2.51 8.21 -2.55
N ALA A 85 -2.09 8.65 -1.36
CA ALA A 85 -0.79 8.31 -0.80
C ALA A 85 -0.61 6.81 -0.62
N GLY A 86 -1.60 6.12 -0.05
CA GLY A 86 -1.58 4.66 0.11
C GLY A 86 -1.53 3.92 -1.23
N THR A 87 -2.34 4.34 -2.21
CA THR A 87 -2.35 3.74 -3.55
C THR A 87 -1.05 3.99 -4.30
N SER A 88 -0.50 5.21 -4.23
CA SER A 88 0.80 5.55 -4.80
C SER A 88 1.92 4.72 -4.18
N LEU A 89 1.93 4.55 -2.85
CA LEU A 89 2.93 3.71 -2.18
C LEU A 89 2.86 2.25 -2.65
N ARG A 90 1.65 1.70 -2.83
CA ARG A 90 1.47 0.36 -3.41
C ARG A 90 2.05 0.28 -4.82
N GLY A 91 1.75 1.27 -5.66
CA GLY A 91 2.27 1.35 -7.03
C GLY A 91 3.79 1.44 -7.07
N ILE A 92 4.38 2.26 -6.21
CA ILE A 92 5.83 2.41 -6.07
C ILE A 92 6.48 1.09 -5.64
N ASN A 93 5.92 0.38 -4.67
CA ASN A 93 6.40 -0.95 -4.26
C ASN A 93 6.35 -1.97 -5.42
N ALA A 94 5.32 -1.91 -6.28
CA ALA A 94 5.25 -2.75 -7.48
C ALA A 94 6.33 -2.38 -8.52
N ILE A 95 6.55 -1.09 -8.74
CA ILE A 95 7.62 -0.60 -9.63
C ILE A 95 8.99 -0.99 -9.05
N HIS A 96 9.17 -0.96 -7.74
CA HIS A 96 10.41 -1.35 -7.07
C HIS A 96 10.78 -2.80 -7.42
N VAL A 97 9.83 -3.75 -7.38
CA VAL A 97 10.07 -5.14 -7.83
C VAL A 97 10.56 -5.18 -9.28
N THR A 98 9.90 -4.45 -10.17
CA THR A 98 10.26 -4.42 -11.59
C THR A 98 11.69 -3.90 -11.79
N ARG A 99 12.04 -2.80 -11.11
CA ARG A 99 13.38 -2.20 -11.18
C ARG A 99 14.45 -3.08 -10.54
N ALA A 100 14.12 -3.75 -9.44
CA ALA A 100 15.00 -4.69 -8.80
C ALA A 100 15.28 -5.88 -9.73
N LEU A 101 14.25 -6.42 -10.39
CA LEU A 101 14.40 -7.49 -11.39
C LEU A 101 15.26 -7.07 -12.60
N GLU A 102 15.05 -5.88 -13.15
CA GLU A 102 15.88 -5.34 -14.24
C GLU A 102 17.36 -5.30 -13.84
N ARG A 103 17.65 -4.89 -12.60
CA ARG A 103 19.01 -4.77 -12.07
C ARG A 103 19.65 -6.11 -11.68
N LEU A 104 18.85 -7.10 -11.28
CA LEU A 104 19.34 -8.47 -11.05
C LEU A 104 19.98 -9.05 -12.33
N HIS A 105 19.42 -8.75 -13.50
CA HIS A 105 19.96 -9.21 -14.78
C HIS A 105 21.22 -8.44 -15.22
N SER A 106 21.47 -7.23 -14.70
CA SER A 106 22.62 -6.40 -15.07
C SER A 106 23.89 -6.65 -14.23
N ARG A 107 23.88 -7.68 -13.36
CA ARG A 107 25.00 -8.23 -12.54
C ARG A 107 25.71 -7.34 -11.53
N ASP A 108 25.78 -6.01 -11.71
CA ASP A 108 26.74 -5.23 -10.91
C ASP A 108 26.15 -4.54 -9.67
N GLN A 109 24.84 -4.28 -9.63
CA GLN A 109 24.23 -3.47 -8.56
C GLN A 109 22.75 -3.82 -8.34
N PRO A 110 22.42 -4.94 -7.66
CA PRO A 110 21.04 -5.25 -7.32
C PRO A 110 20.46 -4.18 -6.39
N LEU A 111 19.15 -3.93 -6.48
CA LEU A 111 18.47 -3.04 -5.53
C LEU A 111 18.20 -3.78 -4.22
N ALA A 112 18.33 -3.05 -3.12
CA ALA A 112 17.94 -3.50 -1.80
C ALA A 112 16.41 -3.60 -1.70
N PRO A 113 15.85 -4.37 -0.75
CA PRO A 113 14.41 -4.57 -0.67
C PRO A 113 13.63 -3.37 -0.14
N HIS A 114 14.28 -2.29 0.30
CA HIS A 114 13.65 -1.21 1.05
C HIS A 114 13.61 0.11 0.28
N GLY A 115 12.56 0.88 0.52
CA GLY A 115 12.38 2.20 -0.08
C GLY A 115 11.72 3.19 0.86
N VAL A 116 11.96 4.48 0.60
CA VAL A 116 11.22 5.59 1.19
C VAL A 116 10.57 6.40 0.08
N THR A 117 9.37 6.92 0.30
CA THR A 117 8.65 7.78 -0.62
C THR A 117 8.22 9.05 0.09
N LEU A 118 8.52 10.20 -0.47
CA LEU A 118 8.01 11.49 -0.01
C LEU A 118 6.77 11.86 -0.82
N PHE A 119 5.74 12.32 -0.12
CA PHE A 119 4.50 12.78 -0.73
C PHE A 119 4.41 14.30 -0.69
N PHE A 120 4.01 14.87 -1.82
CA PHE A 120 3.72 16.29 -1.94
C PHE A 120 2.36 16.49 -2.58
N VAL A 121 1.75 17.65 -2.37
CA VAL A 121 0.62 18.12 -3.19
C VAL A 121 1.02 19.35 -3.97
N THR A 122 0.42 19.50 -5.14
CA THR A 122 0.49 20.73 -5.93
C THR A 122 -0.89 21.09 -6.45
N GLU A 123 -1.11 22.38 -6.68
CA GLU A 123 -2.37 22.87 -7.24
C GLU A 123 -2.58 22.31 -8.65
N ALA A 124 -3.76 21.75 -8.89
CA ALA A 124 -4.14 21.18 -10.17
C ALA A 124 -5.64 21.43 -10.42
N PRO A 125 -6.01 22.62 -10.94
CA PRO A 125 -7.42 23.04 -11.06
C PRO A 125 -8.29 22.13 -11.94
N THR A 126 -7.67 21.35 -12.83
CA THR A 126 -8.35 20.38 -13.70
C THR A 126 -8.66 19.04 -13.01
N GLN A 127 -8.10 18.79 -11.81
CA GLN A 127 -8.36 17.60 -11.02
C GLN A 127 -9.61 17.77 -10.16
N HIS A 128 -10.29 16.66 -9.83
CA HIS A 128 -11.57 16.66 -9.11
C HIS A 128 -11.55 17.48 -7.81
N LEU A 129 -10.44 17.46 -7.07
CA LEU A 129 -10.29 18.15 -5.78
C LEU A 129 -9.39 19.39 -5.86
N GLY A 130 -8.99 19.80 -7.07
CA GLY A 130 -8.14 20.97 -7.31
C GLY A 130 -6.66 20.75 -7.00
N TYR A 131 -6.22 19.52 -6.75
CA TYR A 131 -4.81 19.20 -6.48
C TYR A 131 -4.40 17.84 -7.06
N GLN A 132 -3.10 17.66 -7.22
CA GLN A 132 -2.44 16.41 -7.57
C GLN A 132 -1.48 15.99 -6.46
N VAL A 133 -1.44 14.70 -6.15
CA VAL A 133 -0.40 14.11 -5.28
C VAL A 133 0.81 13.76 -6.13
N LEU A 134 1.98 14.21 -5.71
CA LEU A 134 3.28 13.88 -6.27
C LEU A 134 4.02 12.95 -5.31
N SER A 135 4.82 12.06 -5.87
CA SER A 135 5.61 11.10 -5.10
C SER A 135 7.04 11.02 -5.61
N ALA A 136 8.00 11.19 -4.72
CA ALA A 136 9.42 11.04 -5.03
C ALA A 136 10.04 10.04 -4.06
N SER A 137 10.73 9.03 -4.58
CA SER A 137 11.18 7.88 -3.81
C SER A 137 12.69 7.74 -3.80
N ARG A 138 13.21 7.14 -2.74
CA ARG A 138 14.60 6.73 -2.58
C ARG A 138 14.67 5.21 -2.49
N TRP A 139 15.37 4.61 -3.44
CA TRP A 139 15.86 3.23 -3.33
C TRP A 139 17.37 3.22 -3.28
N GLY A 140 17.93 2.18 -2.69
CA GLY A 140 19.37 1.95 -2.63
C GLY A 140 19.79 0.66 -3.30
N TYR A 141 21.08 0.57 -3.57
CA TYR A 141 21.69 -0.69 -3.96
C TYR A 141 21.86 -1.58 -2.74
N ALA A 142 21.78 -2.89 -2.96
CA ALA A 142 21.97 -3.91 -1.94
C ALA A 142 23.30 -3.71 -1.23
N GLY A 143 23.30 -3.94 0.08
CA GLY A 143 24.43 -3.73 0.96
C GLY A 143 23.97 -3.61 2.40
N PRO A 144 24.87 -3.76 3.38
CA PRO A 144 24.51 -3.89 4.79
C PRO A 144 23.59 -2.77 5.32
N GLU A 145 23.81 -1.53 4.86
CA GLU A 145 23.03 -0.36 5.26
C GLU A 145 21.63 -0.32 4.63
N TYR A 146 21.48 -0.79 3.39
CA TYR A 146 20.23 -0.74 2.65
C TYR A 146 19.39 -2.01 2.78
N ASP A 147 19.98 -3.13 3.19
CA ASP A 147 19.29 -4.39 3.45
C ASP A 147 18.61 -4.42 4.82
N ASN A 148 19.10 -3.60 5.74
CA ASN A 148 18.50 -3.41 7.06
C ASN A 148 17.64 -2.15 7.05
N LEU A 149 16.32 -2.31 7.13
CA LEU A 149 15.36 -1.20 7.07
C LEU A 149 15.60 -0.16 8.18
N VAL A 150 15.95 -0.58 9.39
CA VAL A 150 16.23 0.35 10.50
C VAL A 150 17.46 1.18 10.17
N ALA A 151 18.55 0.54 9.77
CA ALA A 151 19.79 1.23 9.39
C ALA A 151 19.58 2.20 8.23
N PHE A 152 18.83 1.77 7.21
CA PHE A 152 18.48 2.60 6.06
C PHE A 152 17.73 3.88 6.47
N LEU A 153 16.69 3.75 7.31
CA LEU A 153 15.92 4.89 7.79
C LEU A 153 16.73 5.83 8.69
N THR A 154 17.55 5.28 9.58
CA THR A 154 18.46 6.06 10.43
C THR A 154 19.49 6.83 9.60
N GLY A 155 20.07 6.19 8.58
CA GLY A 155 21.01 6.84 7.65
C GLY A 155 20.35 7.95 6.84
N LEU A 156 19.11 7.75 6.40
CA LEU A 156 18.32 8.79 5.74
C LEU A 156 18.01 9.98 6.66
N ASN A 157 17.72 9.73 7.95
CA ASN A 157 17.50 10.81 8.91
C ASN A 157 18.77 11.64 9.13
N ALA A 158 19.91 10.99 9.37
CA ALA A 158 21.20 11.68 9.53
C ALA A 158 21.58 12.50 8.28
N THR A 159 21.27 11.98 7.09
CA THR A 159 21.45 12.70 5.82
C THR A 159 20.56 13.94 5.75
N ALA A 160 19.27 13.79 6.08
CA ALA A 160 18.32 14.90 6.10
C ALA A 160 18.77 16.01 7.07
N GLU A 161 19.10 15.67 8.32
CA GLU A 161 19.61 16.62 9.32
C GLU A 161 20.85 17.38 8.82
N THR A 162 21.78 16.66 8.18
CA THR A 162 23.00 17.26 7.62
C THR A 162 22.66 18.26 6.52
N PHE A 163 21.78 17.90 5.58
CA PHE A 163 21.42 18.78 4.47
C PHE A 163 20.59 19.98 4.90
N ILE A 164 19.68 19.79 5.88
CA ILE A 164 18.95 20.87 6.54
C ILE A 164 19.93 21.87 7.14
N ALA A 165 20.81 21.41 8.03
CA ALA A 165 21.76 22.28 8.74
C ALA A 165 22.71 23.02 7.78
N GLN A 166 23.13 22.39 6.68
CA GLN A 166 23.97 23.04 5.67
C GLN A 166 23.24 24.16 4.92
N HIS A 167 21.96 23.98 4.60
CA HIS A 167 21.18 25.00 3.92
C HIS A 167 20.78 26.14 4.85
N GLU A 168 20.42 25.83 6.09
CA GLU A 168 20.13 26.83 7.12
C GLU A 168 21.32 27.76 7.36
N LYS A 169 22.54 27.21 7.44
CA LYS A 169 23.79 28.01 7.52
C LYS A 169 23.97 28.96 6.34
N ALA A 170 23.43 28.61 5.17
CA ALA A 170 23.47 29.43 3.97
C ALA A 170 22.20 30.32 3.80
N GLY A 171 21.29 30.34 4.77
CA GLY A 171 20.03 31.09 4.69
C GLY A 171 19.05 30.54 3.64
N ARG A 172 19.12 29.25 3.32
CA ARG A 172 18.29 28.57 2.32
C ARG A 172 17.45 27.46 2.96
N VAL A 173 16.36 27.09 2.29
CA VAL A 173 15.56 25.91 2.63
C VAL A 173 15.98 24.78 1.69
N TRP A 174 16.39 23.64 2.26
CA TRP A 174 16.70 22.44 1.50
C TRP A 174 15.41 21.76 0.99
N ASP A 175 15.37 21.34 -0.28
CA ASP A 175 14.35 20.44 -0.79
C ASP A 175 14.97 19.05 -1.07
N PRO A 176 14.38 17.94 -0.60
CA PRO A 176 14.89 16.60 -0.82
C PRO A 176 15.06 16.20 -2.30
N ARG A 177 14.42 16.94 -3.21
CA ARG A 177 14.49 16.78 -4.67
C ARG A 177 15.61 17.61 -5.32
N ASP A 178 16.38 18.37 -4.53
CA ASP A 178 17.46 19.19 -5.08
C ASP A 178 18.61 18.36 -5.64
N PRO A 179 19.04 18.59 -6.90
CA PRO A 179 20.09 17.78 -7.53
C PRO A 179 21.42 17.74 -6.76
N ASP A 180 21.80 18.85 -6.11
CA ASP A 180 23.06 18.96 -5.38
C ASP A 180 23.03 18.25 -4.02
N TYR A 181 21.83 18.02 -3.48
CA TYR A 181 21.60 17.44 -2.15
C TYR A 181 20.43 16.48 -2.18
N LEU A 182 20.49 15.57 -3.14
CA LEU A 182 19.36 14.74 -3.53
C LEU A 182 19.16 13.58 -2.53
N MET A 183 18.00 13.54 -1.90
CA MET A 183 17.59 12.42 -1.05
C MET A 183 16.78 11.38 -1.82
N VAL A 184 16.03 11.77 -2.84
CA VAL A 184 15.13 10.91 -3.63
C VAL A 184 15.65 10.73 -5.07
N ASN A 185 15.60 9.51 -5.62
CA ASN A 185 16.20 9.19 -6.92
C ASN A 185 15.21 8.64 -7.97
N VAL A 186 13.92 8.52 -7.64
CA VAL A 186 12.87 8.00 -8.53
C VAL A 186 11.58 8.80 -8.35
N GLY A 187 10.72 8.83 -9.37
CA GLY A 187 9.41 9.49 -9.32
C GLY A 187 9.49 10.98 -9.69
N ASP A 188 8.68 11.80 -9.04
CA ASP A 188 8.54 13.24 -9.26
C ASP A 188 9.71 14.04 -8.66
N ILE A 189 10.93 13.71 -9.08
CA ILE A 189 12.17 14.36 -8.63
C ILE A 189 12.36 15.77 -9.22
N GLN A 190 11.68 16.07 -10.33
CA GLN A 190 11.69 17.41 -10.93
C GLN A 190 10.62 18.26 -10.26
N ARG A 191 10.98 19.44 -9.77
CA ARG A 191 10.01 20.33 -9.13
C ARG A 191 9.06 20.92 -10.18
N PRO A 192 7.73 20.86 -9.98
CA PRO A 192 6.79 21.60 -10.79
C PRO A 192 7.06 23.11 -10.68
N SER A 193 6.63 23.88 -11.69
CA SER A 193 6.59 25.34 -11.61
C SER A 193 5.57 25.86 -10.60
N THR A 194 4.55 25.05 -10.28
CA THR A 194 3.55 25.32 -9.25
C THR A 194 4.11 25.00 -7.86
N PRO A 195 3.81 25.83 -6.84
CA PRO A 195 4.22 25.54 -5.47
C PRO A 195 3.79 24.13 -5.04
N THR A 196 4.70 23.42 -4.39
CA THR A 196 4.42 22.11 -3.79
C THR A 196 4.41 22.21 -2.27
N ARG A 197 3.57 21.42 -1.61
CA ARG A 197 3.52 21.29 -0.15
C ARG A 197 3.82 19.85 0.25
N TYR A 198 4.69 19.67 1.23
CA TYR A 198 4.97 18.35 1.81
C TYR A 198 3.77 17.88 2.64
N VAL A 199 3.36 16.64 2.43
CA VAL A 199 2.17 16.07 3.09
C VAL A 199 2.43 14.76 3.82
N GLY A 200 3.62 14.17 3.67
CA GLY A 200 3.99 12.98 4.42
C GLY A 200 5.08 12.15 3.77
N ILE A 201 5.34 11.01 4.38
CA ILE A 201 6.36 10.05 4.00
C ILE A 201 5.78 8.64 4.04
N GLY A 202 6.27 7.76 3.17
CA GLY A 202 6.04 6.32 3.14
C GLY A 202 7.36 5.57 3.27
N MET A 203 7.35 4.43 3.93
CA MET A 203 8.37 3.39 3.81
C MET A 203 7.74 2.17 3.16
N GLU A 204 8.53 1.43 2.39
CA GLU A 204 8.09 0.21 1.72
C GLU A 204 9.19 -0.84 1.73
N THR A 205 8.78 -2.09 1.66
CA THR A 205 9.67 -3.24 1.62
C THR A 205 9.13 -4.35 0.71
N LEU A 206 10.06 -5.05 0.06
CA LEU A 206 9.80 -6.29 -0.68
C LEU A 206 9.85 -7.53 0.23
N ASN A 207 10.20 -7.36 1.51
CA ASN A 207 10.16 -8.42 2.50
C ASN A 207 8.79 -8.43 3.18
N THR A 208 8.16 -9.60 3.21
CA THR A 208 6.91 -9.82 3.95
C THR A 208 7.07 -11.01 4.89
N GLU A 209 6.15 -11.18 5.83
CA GLU A 209 6.13 -12.35 6.71
C GLU A 209 6.15 -13.69 5.94
N SER A 210 5.60 -13.69 4.72
CA SER A 210 5.50 -14.89 3.89
C SER A 210 6.70 -15.12 2.96
N ARG A 211 7.42 -14.05 2.56
CA ARG A 211 8.50 -14.11 1.57
C ARG A 211 9.52 -13.01 1.81
N GLN A 212 10.78 -13.39 1.96
CA GLN A 212 11.91 -12.47 2.00
C GLN A 212 12.46 -12.27 0.59
N TRP A 213 12.88 -11.05 0.26
CA TRP A 213 13.39 -10.67 -1.05
C TRP A 213 14.53 -11.59 -1.52
N TYR A 214 15.54 -11.78 -0.67
CA TYR A 214 16.73 -12.57 -1.02
C TYR A 214 16.46 -14.07 -1.16
N ASP A 215 15.36 -14.58 -0.60
CA ASP A 215 14.92 -15.97 -0.83
C ASP A 215 14.23 -16.12 -2.20
N VAL A 216 13.63 -15.04 -2.70
CA VAL A 216 12.90 -15.00 -3.98
C VAL A 216 13.84 -14.74 -5.15
N VAL A 217 14.92 -13.96 -4.96
CA VAL A 217 15.89 -13.59 -6.00
C VAL A 217 16.39 -14.80 -6.83
N PRO A 218 16.83 -15.94 -6.25
CA PRO A 218 17.29 -17.09 -7.03
C PRO A 218 16.19 -17.69 -7.93
N VAL A 219 14.94 -17.66 -7.47
CA VAL A 219 13.78 -18.14 -8.25
C VAL A 219 13.52 -17.18 -9.42
N LEU A 220 13.56 -15.87 -9.18
CA LEU A 220 13.38 -14.87 -10.24
C LEU A 220 14.43 -15.01 -11.34
N LEU A 221 15.70 -15.19 -10.95
CA LEU A 221 16.82 -15.36 -11.88
C LEU A 221 16.75 -16.66 -12.69
N SER A 222 16.25 -17.75 -12.09
CA SER A 222 16.20 -19.07 -12.75
C SER A 222 14.94 -19.28 -13.60
N SER A 223 13.85 -18.58 -13.31
CA SER A 223 12.54 -18.84 -13.91
C SER A 223 12.26 -18.05 -15.20
N GLY A 224 13.10 -17.05 -15.54
CA GLY A 224 12.92 -16.23 -16.74
C GLY A 224 11.57 -15.50 -16.81
N ILE A 225 10.95 -15.21 -15.66
CA ILE A 225 9.63 -14.58 -15.60
C ILE A 225 9.70 -13.11 -15.99
N SER A 226 8.62 -12.62 -16.61
CA SER A 226 8.46 -11.20 -16.93
C SER A 226 8.26 -10.34 -15.68
N SER A 227 8.50 -9.03 -15.79
CA SER A 227 8.25 -8.07 -14.72
C SER A 227 6.81 -8.10 -14.20
N LEU A 228 5.83 -8.31 -15.09
CA LEU A 228 4.41 -8.45 -14.71
C LEU A 228 4.18 -9.67 -13.80
N GLN A 229 4.77 -10.81 -14.16
CA GLN A 229 4.69 -12.03 -13.36
C GLN A 229 5.44 -11.88 -12.03
N ALA A 230 6.58 -11.19 -12.03
CA ALA A 230 7.34 -10.90 -10.81
C ALA A 230 6.55 -10.03 -9.84
N MET A 231 5.81 -9.03 -10.31
CA MET A 231 4.92 -8.24 -9.44
C MET A 231 3.86 -9.12 -8.77
N SER A 232 3.24 -10.06 -9.49
CA SER A 232 2.30 -10.99 -8.84
C SER A 232 2.98 -11.99 -7.91
N TYR A 233 4.24 -12.34 -8.15
CA TYR A 233 4.97 -13.34 -7.37
C TYR A 233 5.64 -12.77 -6.11
N VAL A 234 6.16 -11.55 -6.15
CA VAL A 234 6.85 -10.94 -5.01
C VAL A 234 5.82 -10.11 -4.26
N PRO A 235 5.34 -10.49 -3.06
CA PRO A 235 4.49 -9.61 -2.26
C PRO A 235 5.32 -8.43 -1.73
N GLY A 236 4.64 -7.43 -1.19
CA GLY A 236 5.30 -6.30 -0.53
C GLY A 236 4.40 -5.67 0.52
N GLU A 237 5.03 -4.89 1.38
CA GLU A 237 4.33 -4.16 2.44
C GLU A 237 4.89 -2.74 2.53
N GLY A 238 4.04 -1.80 2.90
CA GLY A 238 4.45 -0.43 3.15
C GLY A 238 3.66 0.20 4.27
N ALA A 239 4.17 1.32 4.77
CA ALA A 239 3.46 2.16 5.72
C ALA A 239 3.70 3.64 5.39
N ALA A 240 2.69 4.47 5.54
CA ALA A 240 2.79 5.92 5.38
C ALA A 240 2.36 6.68 6.64
N LEU A 241 3.01 7.82 6.85
CA LEU A 241 2.70 8.82 7.85
C LEU A 241 2.44 10.15 7.14
N LEU A 242 1.22 10.66 7.29
CA LEU A 242 0.83 11.96 6.75
C LEU A 242 0.81 13.03 7.84
N VAL A 243 0.90 14.29 7.44
CA VAL A 243 0.98 15.44 8.35
C VAL A 243 -0.30 15.68 9.17
N ASP A 244 -1.43 15.09 8.77
CA ASP A 244 -2.68 15.08 9.55
C ASP A 244 -2.72 13.98 10.63
N GLY A 245 -1.60 13.29 10.85
CA GLY A 245 -1.50 12.17 11.80
C GLY A 245 -2.03 10.85 11.24
N SER A 246 -2.37 10.79 9.94
CA SER A 246 -2.80 9.52 9.34
C SER A 246 -1.64 8.54 9.24
N GLU A 247 -1.88 7.35 9.77
CA GLU A 247 -1.07 6.17 9.61
C GLU A 247 -1.78 5.28 8.59
N ILE A 248 -1.05 4.81 7.59
CA ILE A 248 -1.62 4.00 6.51
C ILE A 248 -0.73 2.79 6.33
N ARG A 249 -1.25 1.58 6.53
CA ARG A 249 -0.60 0.34 6.10
C ARG A 249 -1.05 0.00 4.70
N VAL A 250 -0.09 -0.46 3.91
CA VAL A 250 -0.27 -0.91 2.53
C VAL A 250 0.23 -2.34 2.42
N VAL A 251 -0.59 -3.23 1.84
CA VAL A 251 -0.18 -4.59 1.50
C VAL A 251 -0.34 -4.78 0.00
N ARG A 252 0.72 -5.26 -0.66
CA ARG A 252 0.68 -5.72 -2.04
C ARG A 252 0.84 -7.23 -2.06
N ASP A 253 -0.26 -7.94 -2.20
CA ASP A 253 -0.27 -9.39 -2.42
C ASP A 253 -1.33 -9.71 -3.47
N ASP A 254 -0.94 -9.63 -4.75
CA ASP A 254 -1.88 -9.74 -5.87
C ASP A 254 -2.42 -11.17 -6.05
N ASN A 255 -1.89 -12.16 -5.30
CA ASN A 255 -2.41 -13.53 -5.26
C ASN A 255 -3.45 -13.73 -4.15
N ARG A 256 -3.60 -12.78 -3.21
CA ARG A 256 -4.53 -12.92 -2.09
C ARG A 256 -5.97 -12.70 -2.55
N ARG A 257 -6.85 -13.66 -2.25
CA ARG A 257 -8.28 -13.52 -2.51
C ARG A 257 -8.88 -12.51 -1.53
N GLY A 258 -9.40 -11.40 -2.05
CA GLY A 258 -10.09 -10.37 -1.28
C GLY A 258 -9.65 -8.97 -1.68
N ARG A 259 -10.34 -8.36 -2.67
CA ARG A 259 -10.12 -6.96 -3.04
C ARG A 259 -10.61 -6.07 -1.89
N GLY A 260 -9.72 -5.23 -1.35
CA GLY A 260 -10.12 -4.17 -0.41
C GLY A 260 -9.46 -4.17 0.98
N ASN A 261 -8.62 -5.16 1.31
CA ASN A 261 -7.84 -5.17 2.57
C ASN A 261 -6.41 -4.63 2.40
N ASP A 262 -6.10 -4.07 1.23
CA ASP A 262 -4.75 -3.67 0.83
C ASP A 262 -4.33 -2.34 1.46
N LEU A 263 -5.30 -1.57 1.96
CA LEU A 263 -5.10 -0.29 2.63
C LEU A 263 -5.82 -0.30 3.97
N VAL A 264 -5.08 -0.09 5.05
CA VAL A 264 -5.62 0.09 6.39
C VAL A 264 -5.16 1.44 6.88
N CYS A 265 -6.09 2.31 7.26
CA CYS A 265 -5.78 3.63 7.80
C CYS A 265 -6.42 3.80 9.17
N ASN A 266 -5.75 4.55 10.05
CA ASN A 266 -6.33 4.99 11.32
C ASN A 266 -7.36 6.13 11.14
N ASN A 267 -7.45 6.72 9.95
CA ASN A 267 -8.41 7.76 9.55
C ASN A 267 -9.24 7.33 8.32
N PRO A 268 -10.40 7.96 8.06
CA PRO A 268 -11.22 7.62 6.90
C PRO A 268 -10.49 7.80 5.57
N LEU A 269 -10.48 6.74 4.75
CA LEU A 269 -10.01 6.75 3.35
C LEU A 269 -11.10 7.18 2.37
N ASP A 270 -12.36 7.17 2.82
CA ASP A 270 -13.53 7.68 2.11
C ASP A 270 -14.29 8.57 3.09
N ALA A 271 -14.50 9.84 2.72
CA ALA A 271 -15.16 10.81 3.57
C ALA A 271 -16.64 10.46 3.84
N THR A 272 -17.24 9.58 3.03
CA THR A 272 -18.60 9.09 3.22
C THR A 272 -18.69 7.90 4.18
N GLN A 273 -17.56 7.26 4.49
CA GLN A 273 -17.53 6.15 5.44
C GLN A 273 -17.48 6.68 6.87
N VAL A 274 -18.67 6.77 7.47
CA VAL A 274 -18.92 7.19 8.87
C VAL A 274 -18.26 6.23 9.89
N TYR A 275 -17.78 5.07 9.44
CA TYR A 275 -17.25 4.00 10.30
C TYR A 275 -15.96 3.38 9.75
N SER A 276 -14.86 4.13 9.68
CA SER A 276 -13.56 3.48 9.81
C SER A 276 -13.26 3.37 11.29
N THR A 277 -13.45 2.20 11.90
CA THR A 277 -12.87 1.92 13.22
C THR A 277 -11.40 2.31 13.14
N THR A 278 -10.96 3.29 13.93
CA THR A 278 -9.57 3.71 13.99
C THR A 278 -8.74 2.46 14.36
N GLN A 279 -7.98 1.94 13.40
CA GLN A 279 -7.19 0.73 13.62
C GLN A 279 -5.80 1.16 14.06
N ASN A 280 -5.26 0.55 15.11
CA ASN A 280 -3.85 0.72 15.45
C ASN A 280 -3.02 0.13 14.30
N VAL A 281 -2.54 1.01 13.41
CA VAL A 281 -1.80 0.63 12.21
C VAL A 281 -0.47 -0.03 12.58
N PRO A 282 0.34 0.51 13.51
CA PRO A 282 1.58 -0.10 13.96
C PRO A 282 1.46 -1.57 14.38
N GLU A 283 0.38 -1.93 15.09
CA GLU A 283 0.15 -3.32 15.52
C GLU A 283 -0.16 -4.27 14.35
N LYS A 284 -0.64 -3.73 13.23
CA LYS A 284 -1.01 -4.49 12.02
C LYS A 284 0.12 -4.60 11.01
N LEU A 285 1.18 -3.82 11.16
CA LEU A 285 2.39 -3.92 10.33
C LEU A 285 3.04 -5.28 10.51
N GLY A 286 3.59 -5.85 9.43
CA GLY A 286 4.47 -7.00 9.50
C GLY A 286 5.70 -6.71 10.36
N ALA A 287 6.33 -7.77 10.87
CA ALA A 287 7.39 -7.67 11.87
C ALA A 287 8.52 -6.67 11.52
N GLN A 288 8.98 -6.64 10.26
CA GLN A 288 10.07 -5.76 9.85
C GLN A 288 9.67 -4.28 9.85
N LEU A 289 8.50 -3.94 9.28
CA LEU A 289 7.98 -2.57 9.31
C LEU A 289 7.69 -2.12 10.75
N ARG A 290 7.13 -3.02 11.58
CA ARG A 290 6.87 -2.74 13.00
C ARG A 290 8.16 -2.44 13.77
N GLN A 291 9.22 -3.22 13.54
CA GLN A 291 10.53 -2.98 14.14
C GLN A 291 11.13 -1.64 13.70
N ALA A 292 10.95 -1.28 12.44
CA ALA A 292 11.45 -0.03 11.86
C ALA A 292 10.61 1.21 12.20
N TRP A 293 9.42 1.02 12.76
CA TRP A 293 8.45 2.10 13.00
C TRP A 293 9.02 3.29 13.80
N PRO A 294 9.79 3.11 14.89
CA PRO A 294 10.35 4.27 15.61
C PRO A 294 11.33 5.09 14.78
N ALA A 295 12.19 4.43 13.99
CA ALA A 295 13.13 5.11 13.09
C ALA A 295 12.40 5.84 11.95
N PHE A 296 11.32 5.24 11.46
CA PHE A 296 10.44 5.87 10.47
C PHE A 296 9.74 7.12 11.02
N GLN A 297 9.23 7.06 12.26
CA GLN A 297 8.62 8.20 12.92
C GLN A 297 9.62 9.34 13.16
N GLU A 298 10.87 9.03 13.50
CA GLU A 298 11.91 10.06 13.66
C GLU A 298 12.19 10.78 12.34
N LEU A 299 12.43 10.02 11.26
CA LEU A 299 12.60 10.60 9.93
C LEU A 299 11.39 11.45 9.50
N ALA A 300 10.17 10.96 9.76
CA ALA A 300 8.94 11.68 9.47
C ALA A 300 8.86 13.02 10.21
N ARG A 301 9.24 13.05 11.50
CA ARG A 301 9.27 14.28 12.31
C ARG A 301 10.29 15.27 11.77
N THR A 302 11.51 14.82 11.48
CA THR A 302 12.58 15.67 10.92
C THR A 302 12.13 16.33 9.62
N LEU A 303 11.59 15.55 8.69
CA LEU A 303 11.13 16.06 7.40
C LEU A 303 9.89 16.96 7.52
N ALA A 304 8.92 16.61 8.37
CA ALA A 304 7.74 17.44 8.57
C ALA A 304 8.10 18.79 9.21
N GLY A 305 8.96 18.80 10.23
CA GLY A 305 9.42 20.02 10.90
C GLY A 305 10.15 20.97 9.96
N HIS A 306 10.90 20.43 8.98
CA HIS A 306 11.64 21.22 7.99
C HIS A 306 10.78 21.65 6.79
N LEU A 307 10.01 20.73 6.20
CA LEU A 307 9.32 20.95 4.92
C LEU A 307 7.88 21.46 5.07
N ASN A 308 7.28 21.30 6.25
CA ASN A 308 5.94 21.80 6.55
C ASN A 308 5.83 22.30 8.01
N PRO A 309 6.62 23.32 8.41
CA PRO A 309 6.65 23.80 9.79
C PRO A 309 5.31 24.39 10.27
N SER A 310 4.44 24.85 9.36
CA SER A 310 3.12 25.39 9.70
C SER A 310 2.03 24.32 9.75
N GLY A 311 2.30 23.08 9.31
CA GLY A 311 1.31 22.02 9.18
C GLY A 311 0.23 22.29 8.13
N GLN A 312 0.41 23.30 7.26
CA GLN A 312 -0.59 23.68 6.26
C GLN A 312 -0.41 22.87 4.97
N VAL A 313 -1.53 22.39 4.43
CA VAL A 313 -1.56 21.64 3.16
C VAL A 313 -2.30 22.39 2.05
N TRP A 314 -3.33 23.16 2.42
CA TRP A 314 -4.17 23.95 1.50
C TRP A 314 -4.01 25.45 1.77
#